data_AF-A0A510JDL7-F1
#
_entry.id   AF-A0A510JDL7-F1
#
_cell.length_a   1.000
_cell.length_b   1.000
_cell.length_c   1.000
_cell.angle_alpha   90.00
_cell.angle_beta   90.00
_cell.angle_gamma   90.00
#
_symmetry.space_group_name_H-M   'P 1'
#
loop_
_entity.id
_entity.type
_entity.pdbx_description
1 polymer ?
#
loop_
_entity_poly.entity_id
_entity_poly.type
_entity_poly.pdbx_seq_one_letter_code
_entity_poly.pdbx_strand_id
1 'polypeptide(L)'
;MLKKLAFFLLFLIGIISFSLESKDFNTPQAVIYNTNKKMPANFRFEMEEDNWEDTNYIIHVIKDGDKYKVAYSYLKANSPSYYDKDGYPRLDFVTKEFDKVYFTYFSAQPGTYVKEGKKIERMTYETLTAEQLEEFLKERNAKKVDDNIQKRIKEHLLWLDSAAN
;
A
#
# COMPACT_ATOMS: atom_id res chain seq x y z
N MET A 1 -8.82 30.87 -24.79
CA MET A 1 -9.57 30.07 -23.78
C MET A 1 -9.61 28.56 -24.05
N LEU A 2 -8.91 28.00 -25.04
CA LEU A 2 -8.93 26.55 -25.34
C LEU A 2 -7.87 25.69 -24.61
N LYS A 3 -6.83 26.29 -24.01
CA LYS A 3 -5.73 25.52 -23.38
C LYS A 3 -6.04 24.94 -21.99
N LYS A 4 -7.12 25.38 -21.33
CA LYS A 4 -7.50 24.91 -19.98
C LYS A 4 -8.42 23.69 -19.99
N LEU A 5 -9.12 23.40 -21.11
CA LEU A 5 -10.05 22.28 -21.19
C LEU A 5 -9.34 20.93 -21.41
N ALA A 6 -8.21 20.93 -22.13
CA ALA A 6 -7.43 19.71 -22.38
C ALA A 6 -6.81 19.11 -21.09
N PHE A 7 -6.53 19.94 -20.09
CA PHE A 7 -5.97 19.47 -18.81
C PHE A 7 -7.00 18.75 -17.94
N PHE A 8 -8.29 19.08 -18.09
CA PHE A 8 -9.38 18.42 -17.37
C PHE A 8 -9.77 17.08 -18.03
N LEU A 9 -9.65 16.96 -19.35
CA LEU A 9 -9.97 15.71 -20.06
C LEU A 9 -8.92 14.61 -19.87
N LEU A 10 -7.64 14.96 -19.70
CA LEU A 10 -6.57 13.98 -19.38
C LEU A 10 -6.67 13.45 -17.93
N PHE A 11 -7.33 14.17 -17.04
CA PHE A 11 -7.47 13.78 -15.63
C PHE A 11 -8.54 12.71 -15.42
N LEU A 12 -9.57 12.66 -16.28
CA LEU A 12 -10.66 11.68 -16.17
C LEU A 12 -10.30 10.28 -16.69
N ILE A 13 -9.33 10.17 -17.61
CA ILE A 13 -8.88 8.87 -18.14
C ILE A 13 -7.95 8.16 -17.14
N GLY A 14 -7.25 8.90 -16.27
CA GLY A 14 -6.37 8.32 -15.27
C GLY A 14 -7.11 7.53 -14.18
N ILE A 15 -8.22 8.07 -13.68
CA ILE A 15 -8.93 7.53 -12.49
C ILE A 15 -9.53 6.14 -12.76
N ILE A 16 -9.99 5.88 -13.99
CA ILE A 16 -10.62 4.59 -14.34
C ILE A 16 -9.57 3.47 -14.43
N SER A 17 -8.38 3.76 -14.97
CA SER A 17 -7.26 2.80 -15.08
C SER A 17 -6.70 2.36 -13.72
N PHE A 18 -6.71 3.26 -12.72
CA PHE A 18 -6.19 2.95 -11.39
C PHE A 18 -7.00 1.87 -10.65
N SER A 19 -8.31 1.77 -10.88
CA SER A 19 -9.18 0.77 -10.24
C SER A 19 -8.94 -0.67 -10.73
N LEU A 20 -8.35 -0.83 -11.92
CA LEU A 20 -8.08 -2.13 -12.54
C LEU A 20 -6.70 -2.67 -12.13
N GLU A 21 -5.66 -1.83 -12.18
CA GLU A 21 -4.28 -2.23 -11.85
C GLU A 21 -4.07 -2.53 -10.35
N SER A 22 -4.95 -2.02 -9.50
CA SER A 22 -4.84 -2.23 -8.07
C SER A 22 -5.15 -3.67 -7.68
N LYS A 23 -6.18 -4.26 -8.33
CA LYS A 23 -6.58 -5.65 -8.16
C LYS A 23 -5.47 -6.63 -8.50
N ASP A 24 -4.53 -6.25 -9.37
CA ASP A 24 -3.38 -7.08 -9.69
C ASP A 24 -2.56 -7.37 -8.42
N PHE A 25 -2.39 -6.40 -7.51
CA PHE A 25 -1.68 -6.56 -6.22
C PHE A 25 -2.36 -7.50 -5.23
N ASN A 26 -3.61 -7.87 -5.48
CA ASN A 26 -4.34 -8.86 -4.70
C ASN A 26 -4.31 -10.26 -5.31
N THR A 27 -3.67 -10.43 -6.47
CA THR A 27 -3.59 -11.73 -7.16
C THR A 27 -2.56 -12.67 -6.50
N PRO A 28 -2.62 -13.99 -6.80
CA PRO A 28 -1.59 -14.94 -6.37
C PRO A 28 -0.15 -14.55 -6.74
N GLN A 29 0.03 -13.79 -7.83
CA GLN A 29 1.33 -13.36 -8.37
C GLN A 29 2.02 -12.27 -7.53
N ALA A 30 1.26 -11.51 -6.74
CA ALA A 30 1.83 -10.53 -5.82
C ALA A 30 2.56 -11.20 -4.66
N VAL A 31 3.72 -10.70 -4.27
CA VAL A 31 4.43 -11.13 -3.06
C VAL A 31 4.32 -10.02 -2.02
N ILE A 32 3.91 -10.39 -0.80
CA ILE A 32 3.77 -9.45 0.30
C ILE A 32 5.01 -9.52 1.19
N TYR A 33 5.53 -8.34 1.54
CA TYR A 33 6.59 -8.16 2.51
C TYR A 33 6.11 -7.34 3.70
N ASN A 34 6.55 -7.74 4.89
CA ASN A 34 6.31 -7.05 6.14
C ASN A 34 7.54 -6.21 6.52
N THR A 35 7.31 -5.01 7.04
CA THR A 35 8.38 -4.09 7.45
C THR A 35 8.07 -3.51 8.83
N ASN A 36 9.12 -3.19 9.59
CA ASN A 36 9.02 -2.43 10.84
C ASN A 36 9.27 -0.93 10.64
N LYS A 37 9.41 -0.48 9.38
CA LYS A 37 9.45 0.95 9.06
C LYS A 37 8.03 1.49 9.01
N LYS A 38 7.92 2.78 9.29
CA LYS A 38 6.69 3.53 9.15
C LYS A 38 6.76 4.42 7.91
N MET A 39 5.61 4.69 7.33
CA MET A 39 5.43 5.62 6.22
C MET A 39 4.30 6.58 6.59
N PRO A 40 4.41 7.88 6.27
CA PRO A 40 3.32 8.83 6.50
C PRO A 40 2.06 8.38 5.75
N ALA A 41 0.93 8.30 6.45
CA ALA A 41 -0.39 8.01 5.90
C ALA A 41 -1.37 9.13 6.26
N ASN A 42 -2.29 9.43 5.34
CA ASN A 42 -3.42 10.32 5.59
C ASN A 42 -4.71 9.52 5.45
N PHE A 43 -5.37 9.28 6.57
CA PHE A 43 -6.65 8.60 6.62
C PHE A 43 -7.77 9.62 6.39
N ARG A 44 -7.85 10.19 5.17
CA ARG A 44 -8.84 11.21 4.80
C ARG A 44 -10.31 10.76 4.97
N PHE A 45 -10.55 9.46 5.12
CA PHE A 45 -11.87 8.90 5.36
C PHE A 45 -12.34 9.03 6.82
N GLU A 46 -11.47 9.45 7.75
CA GLU A 46 -11.76 9.52 9.19
C GLU A 46 -11.92 10.95 9.74
N MET A 47 -11.44 12.00 9.07
CA MET A 47 -11.38 13.36 9.65
C MET A 47 -11.59 14.49 8.62
N GLU A 48 -12.18 15.60 9.08
CA GLU A 48 -12.48 16.81 8.27
C GLU A 48 -11.21 17.59 7.83
N GLU A 49 -10.02 17.23 8.33
CA GLU A 49 -8.74 17.89 8.04
C GLU A 49 -7.64 16.90 7.61
N ASP A 50 -6.62 17.40 6.90
CA ASP A 50 -5.42 16.64 6.49
C ASP A 50 -4.61 16.19 7.71
N ASN A 51 -4.86 14.97 8.21
CA ASN A 51 -4.15 14.41 9.37
C ASN A 51 -3.14 13.34 8.94
N TRP A 52 -1.88 13.77 8.81
CA TRP A 52 -0.76 12.92 8.42
C TRP A 52 -0.07 12.29 9.63
N GLU A 53 -0.07 10.96 9.72
CA GLU A 53 0.61 10.22 10.80
C GLU A 53 1.54 9.13 10.27
N ASP A 54 2.65 8.89 10.96
CA ASP A 54 3.57 7.81 10.60
C ASP A 54 2.95 6.45 10.97
N THR A 55 2.64 5.66 9.95
CA THR A 55 1.84 4.44 10.08
C THR A 55 2.61 3.22 9.59
N ASN A 56 2.32 2.06 10.18
CA ASN A 56 2.88 0.79 9.71
C ASN A 56 2.26 0.42 8.36
N TYR A 57 3.01 -0.33 7.56
CA TYR A 57 2.56 -0.74 6.24
C TYR A 57 3.14 -2.09 5.85
N ILE A 58 2.49 -2.73 4.88
CA ILE A 58 3.02 -3.88 4.14
C ILE A 58 3.29 -3.47 2.69
N ILE A 59 4.23 -4.16 2.06
CA ILE A 59 4.69 -3.91 0.69
C ILE A 59 4.17 -5.03 -0.19
N HIS A 60 3.56 -4.70 -1.32
CA HIS A 60 3.13 -5.64 -2.35
C HIS A 60 4.04 -5.50 -3.55
N VAL A 61 4.55 -6.61 -4.06
CA VAL A 61 5.48 -6.64 -5.19
C VAL A 61 4.94 -7.56 -6.26
N ILE A 62 4.83 -7.08 -7.49
CA ILE A 62 4.47 -7.88 -8.67
C ILE A 62 5.57 -7.80 -9.70
N LYS A 63 5.90 -8.94 -10.32
CA LYS A 63 6.76 -8.97 -11.49
C LYS A 63 5.97 -8.53 -12.73
N ASP A 64 6.50 -7.55 -13.45
CA ASP A 64 5.95 -7.02 -14.70
C ASP A 64 7.05 -6.98 -15.77
N GLY A 65 7.11 -8.03 -16.60
CA GLY A 65 8.20 -8.23 -17.55
C GLY A 65 9.56 -8.40 -16.87
N ASP A 66 10.49 -7.51 -17.18
CA ASP A 66 11.85 -7.42 -16.63
C ASP A 66 11.94 -6.55 -15.36
N LYS A 67 10.82 -5.95 -14.94
CA LYS A 67 10.73 -5.05 -13.80
C LYS A 67 9.75 -5.55 -12.75
N TYR A 68 9.65 -4.79 -11.66
CA TYR A 68 8.75 -5.03 -10.55
C TYR A 68 7.95 -3.79 -10.26
N LYS A 69 6.64 -3.96 -10.07
CA LYS A 69 5.73 -2.92 -9.57
C LYS A 69 5.57 -3.07 -8.06
N VAL A 70 5.60 -1.95 -7.35
CA VAL A 70 5.47 -1.90 -5.89
C VAL A 70 4.26 -1.08 -5.47
N ALA A 71 3.45 -1.66 -4.57
CA ALA A 71 2.32 -1.00 -3.91
C ALA A 71 2.37 -1.23 -2.39
N TYR A 72 1.47 -0.59 -1.65
CA TYR A 72 1.48 -0.58 -0.19
C TYR A 72 0.07 -0.76 0.38
N SER A 73 -0.03 -1.32 1.59
CA SER A 73 -1.24 -1.23 2.40
C SER A 73 -0.88 -0.77 3.79
N TYR A 74 -1.63 0.21 4.30
CA TYR A 74 -1.42 0.71 5.65
C TYR A 74 -2.13 -0.17 6.67
N LEU A 75 -1.48 -0.35 7.81
CA LEU A 75 -1.97 -1.12 8.93
C LEU A 75 -1.92 -0.23 10.17
N LYS A 76 -3.10 0.12 10.67
CA LYS A 76 -3.27 0.85 11.92
C LYS A 76 -4.04 -0.03 12.90
N ALA A 77 -3.41 -0.34 14.01
CA ALA A 77 -4.01 -1.09 15.10
C ALA A 77 -3.85 -0.33 16.40
N ASN A 78 -4.91 -0.28 17.21
CA ASN A 78 -4.97 0.51 18.43
C ASN A 78 -4.35 -0.21 19.66
N SER A 79 -3.68 -1.34 19.45
CA SER A 79 -3.06 -2.12 20.53
C SER A 79 -1.61 -2.49 20.20
N PRO A 80 -0.67 -2.34 21.16
CA PRO A 80 0.72 -2.75 20.97
C PRO A 80 0.84 -4.28 20.75
N SER A 81 -0.18 -5.06 21.12
CA SER A 81 -0.18 -6.53 20.94
C SER A 81 -0.13 -6.99 19.47
N TYR A 82 -0.49 -6.11 18.53
CA TYR A 82 -0.39 -6.36 17.08
C TYR A 82 1.01 -6.14 16.52
N TYR A 83 2.01 -5.86 17.36
CA TYR A 83 3.39 -5.65 16.94
C TYR A 83 4.32 -6.58 17.73
N ASP A 84 5.39 -7.04 17.08
CA ASP A 84 6.46 -7.76 17.75
C ASP A 84 7.43 -6.80 18.43
N LYS A 85 8.39 -7.36 19.17
CA LYS A 85 9.40 -6.58 19.91
C LYS A 85 10.28 -5.71 19.01
N ASP A 86 10.39 -6.03 17.72
CA ASP A 86 11.21 -5.34 16.73
C ASP A 86 10.38 -4.32 15.92
N GLY A 87 9.10 -4.16 16.26
CA GLY A 87 8.17 -3.20 15.66
C GLY A 87 7.48 -3.71 14.39
N TYR A 88 7.63 -4.98 14.02
CA TYR A 88 6.88 -5.53 12.89
C TYR A 88 5.42 -5.79 13.27
N PRO A 89 4.48 -5.52 12.37
CA PRO A 89 3.13 -6.05 12.48
C PRO A 89 3.12 -7.58 12.62
N ARG A 90 2.42 -8.09 13.63
CA ARG A 90 2.15 -9.52 13.84
C ARG A 90 1.01 -9.98 12.93
N LEU A 91 1.34 -10.16 11.65
CA LEU A 91 0.35 -10.43 10.59
C LEU A 91 -0.45 -11.73 10.83
N ASP A 92 0.09 -12.68 11.57
CA ASP A 92 -0.62 -13.89 12.00
C ASP A 92 -1.79 -13.61 12.95
N PHE A 93 -1.65 -12.58 13.80
CA PHE A 93 -2.68 -12.11 14.72
C PHE A 93 -3.63 -11.14 14.04
N VAL A 94 -3.09 -10.19 13.26
CA VAL A 94 -3.88 -9.23 12.46
C VAL A 94 -4.85 -9.96 11.54
N THR A 95 -4.41 -11.00 10.82
CA THR A 95 -5.26 -11.76 9.90
C THR A 95 -6.37 -12.57 10.57
N LYS A 96 -6.37 -12.71 11.90
CA LYS A 96 -7.45 -13.35 12.66
C LYS A 96 -8.47 -12.36 13.21
N GLU A 97 -8.10 -11.08 13.28
CA GLU A 97 -8.89 -10.03 13.92
C GLU A 97 -8.96 -8.79 13.01
N PHE A 98 -9.18 -9.00 11.71
CA PHE A 98 -9.29 -7.91 10.74
C PHE A 98 -10.38 -6.89 11.10
N ASP A 99 -11.42 -7.31 11.82
CA ASP A 99 -12.48 -6.46 12.36
C ASP A 99 -12.01 -5.46 13.44
N LYS A 100 -10.87 -5.73 14.09
CA LYS A 100 -10.29 -4.90 15.17
C LYS A 100 -9.09 -4.08 14.71
N VAL A 101 -8.65 -4.26 13.46
CA VAL A 101 -7.50 -3.59 12.86
C VAL A 101 -8.00 -2.73 11.70
N TYR A 102 -7.63 -1.45 11.71
CA TYR A 102 -7.81 -0.61 10.54
C TYR A 102 -6.78 -1.03 9.49
N PHE A 103 -7.23 -1.92 8.61
CA PHE A 103 -6.45 -2.43 7.50
C PHE A 103 -6.94 -1.76 6.23
N THR A 104 -6.39 -0.58 5.94
CA THR A 104 -6.85 0.19 4.79
C THR A 104 -6.08 -0.25 3.56
N TYR A 105 -6.85 -0.79 2.62
CA TYR A 105 -6.34 -1.10 1.30
C TYR A 105 -6.21 0.17 0.46
N PHE A 106 -5.03 0.75 0.47
CA PHE A 106 -4.63 1.71 -0.54
C PHE A 106 -4.07 0.97 -1.76
N SER A 107 -4.94 0.18 -2.36
CA SER A 107 -4.82 -0.20 -3.76
C SER A 107 -4.51 1.07 -4.55
N ALA A 108 -3.41 1.08 -5.31
CA ALA A 108 -3.13 2.16 -6.26
C ALA A 108 -2.92 3.59 -5.73
N GLN A 109 -2.65 3.80 -4.44
CA GLN A 109 -2.19 5.11 -3.96
C GLN A 109 -0.72 4.98 -3.59
N PRO A 110 0.18 5.49 -4.44
CA PRO A 110 1.59 5.23 -4.28
C PRO A 110 2.16 6.01 -3.13
N GLY A 111 3.12 5.35 -2.49
CA GLY A 111 3.64 5.73 -1.19
C GLY A 111 4.04 7.21 -1.12
N THR A 112 3.93 7.76 0.08
CA THR A 112 4.25 9.15 0.34
C THR A 112 5.76 9.31 0.43
N TYR A 113 6.30 10.38 -0.16
CA TYR A 113 7.71 10.77 0.04
C TYR A 113 7.80 12.23 0.48
N VAL A 114 8.91 12.57 1.14
CA VAL A 114 9.21 13.95 1.53
C VAL A 114 10.08 14.56 0.44
N LYS A 115 9.62 15.68 -0.13
CA LYS A 115 10.40 16.52 -1.06
C LYS A 115 10.47 17.93 -0.49
N GLU A 116 11.67 18.44 -0.26
CA GLU A 116 11.87 19.81 0.25
C GLU A 116 11.10 20.07 1.55
N GLY A 117 11.06 19.08 2.44
CA GLY A 117 10.32 19.16 3.71
C GLY A 117 8.79 19.03 3.59
N LYS A 118 8.24 18.88 2.38
CA LYS A 118 6.81 18.68 2.12
C LYS A 118 6.50 17.21 1.86
N LYS A 119 5.47 16.70 2.52
CA LYS A 119 4.91 15.36 2.25
C LYS A 119 4.11 15.42 0.94
N ILE A 120 4.43 14.56 -0.02
CA ILE A 120 3.77 14.50 -1.33
C ILE A 120 3.11 13.13 -1.49
N GLU A 121 1.80 13.15 -1.78
CA GLU A 121 1.07 12.00 -2.29
C GLU A 121 1.55 11.71 -3.71
N ARG A 122 2.05 10.51 -3.90
CA ARG A 122 2.44 10.01 -5.21
C ARG A 122 1.14 9.48 -5.83
N MET A 123 0.97 9.58 -7.16
CA MET A 123 -0.22 8.99 -7.84
C MET A 123 0.07 7.77 -8.75
N THR A 124 1.35 7.40 -9.02
CA THR A 124 1.71 6.17 -9.76
C THR A 124 2.61 5.18 -8.99
N TYR A 125 2.39 3.86 -9.16
CA TYR A 125 3.21 2.80 -8.55
C TYR A 125 4.70 2.98 -8.85
N GLU A 126 5.55 2.50 -7.95
CA GLU A 126 6.99 2.50 -8.18
C GLU A 126 7.38 1.29 -9.02
N THR A 127 8.14 1.52 -10.09
CA THR A 127 8.66 0.46 -10.97
C THR A 127 10.17 0.33 -10.75
N LEU A 128 10.62 -0.85 -10.36
CA LEU A 128 11.99 -1.14 -9.98
C LEU A 128 12.60 -2.24 -10.86
N THR A 129 13.90 -2.16 -11.14
CA THR A 129 14.66 -3.32 -11.61
C THR A 129 14.82 -4.35 -10.48
N ALA A 130 15.33 -5.54 -10.79
CA ALA A 130 15.61 -6.56 -9.76
C ALA A 130 16.58 -6.05 -8.68
N GLU A 131 17.67 -5.39 -9.08
CA GLU A 131 18.67 -4.84 -8.18
C GLU A 131 18.09 -3.72 -7.29
N GLN A 132 17.32 -2.81 -7.90
CA GLN A 132 16.63 -1.75 -7.16
C GLN A 132 15.60 -2.30 -6.16
N LEU A 133 14.89 -3.37 -6.52
CA LEU A 133 13.96 -4.03 -5.60
C LEU A 133 14.68 -4.64 -4.40
N GLU A 134 15.83 -5.29 -4.62
CA GLU A 134 16.62 -5.86 -3.53
C GLU A 134 17.10 -4.79 -2.55
N GLU A 135 17.66 -3.69 -3.07
CA GLU A 135 18.07 -2.54 -2.26
C GLU A 135 16.88 -1.93 -1.51
N PHE A 136 15.77 -1.70 -2.22
CA PHE A 136 14.54 -1.14 -1.67
C PHE A 136 13.99 -1.96 -0.48
N LEU A 137 13.96 -3.29 -0.60
CA LEU A 137 13.49 -4.18 0.45
C LEU A 137 14.46 -4.20 1.64
N LYS A 138 15.76 -4.15 1.37
CA LYS A 138 16.82 -4.11 2.40
C LYS A 138 16.76 -2.82 3.22
N GLU A 139 16.64 -1.66 2.58
CA GLU A 139 16.49 -0.35 3.25
C GLU A 139 15.28 -0.32 4.19
N ARG A 140 14.20 -0.98 3.77
CA ARG A 140 12.96 -1.10 4.54
C ARG A 140 12.98 -2.23 5.55
N ASN A 141 14.08 -2.95 5.69
CA ASN A 141 14.18 -4.11 6.58
C ASN A 141 13.00 -5.09 6.34
N ALA A 142 12.64 -5.28 5.07
CA ALA A 142 11.44 -5.98 4.67
C ALA A 142 11.66 -7.50 4.67
N LYS A 143 10.68 -8.25 5.20
CA LYS A 143 10.70 -9.70 5.29
C LYS A 143 9.55 -10.28 4.49
N LYS A 144 9.81 -11.28 3.64
CA LYS A 144 8.74 -11.97 2.92
C LYS A 144 7.78 -12.59 3.93
N VAL A 145 6.48 -12.41 3.69
CA VAL A 145 5.42 -12.96 4.54
C VAL A 145 5.16 -14.43 4.18
N ASP A 146 4.82 -15.25 5.18
CA ASP A 146 4.49 -16.66 4.96
C ASP A 146 3.27 -16.82 4.03
N ASP A 147 3.32 -17.81 3.13
CA ASP A 147 2.31 -17.98 2.07
C ASP A 147 0.86 -18.09 2.59
N ASN A 148 0.65 -18.76 3.74
CA ASN A 148 -0.67 -18.85 4.39
C ASN A 148 -1.17 -17.51 4.94
N ILE A 149 -0.26 -16.63 5.39
CA ILE A 149 -0.61 -15.29 5.84
C ILE A 149 -0.88 -14.40 4.61
N GLN A 150 -0.03 -14.50 3.58
CA GLN A 150 -0.23 -13.78 2.31
C GLN A 150 -1.61 -14.08 1.71
N LYS A 151 -2.02 -15.35 1.67
CA LYS A 151 -3.33 -15.77 1.18
C LYS A 151 -4.47 -15.06 1.93
N ARG A 152 -4.45 -15.08 3.27
CA ARG A 152 -5.48 -14.44 4.10
C ARG A 152 -5.54 -12.92 3.92
N ILE A 153 -4.38 -12.26 3.79
CA ILE A 153 -4.32 -10.83 3.51
C ILE A 153 -4.98 -10.55 2.15
N LYS A 154 -4.59 -11.26 1.10
CA LYS A 154 -5.17 -11.08 -0.24
C LYS A 154 -6.67 -11.33 -0.28
N GLU A 155 -7.15 -12.38 0.36
CA GLU A 155 -8.60 -12.67 0.46
C GLU A 155 -9.35 -11.51 1.14
N HIS A 156 -8.81 -10.95 2.23
CA HIS A 156 -9.39 -9.80 2.89
C HIS A 156 -9.37 -8.54 2.01
N LEU A 157 -8.27 -8.30 1.29
CA LEU A 157 -8.14 -7.17 0.37
C LEU A 157 -9.10 -7.25 -0.83
N LEU A 158 -9.26 -8.45 -1.41
CA LEU A 158 -10.26 -8.69 -2.45
C LEU A 158 -11.69 -8.47 -1.94
N TRP A 159 -11.96 -8.85 -0.68
CA TRP A 159 -13.24 -8.60 -0.06
C TRP A 159 -13.49 -7.09 0.13
N LEU A 160 -12.50 -6.32 0.62
CA LEU A 160 -12.59 -4.86 0.73
C LEU A 160 -12.86 -4.21 -0.64
N ASP A 161 -12.17 -4.64 -1.69
CA ASP A 161 -12.41 -4.17 -3.07
C ASP A 161 -13.85 -4.46 -3.52
N SER A 162 -14.39 -5.64 -3.18
CA SER A 162 -15.75 -6.03 -3.55
C SER A 162 -16.83 -5.28 -2.77
N ALA A 163 -16.55 -4.88 -1.53
CA ALA A 163 -17.49 -4.15 -0.68
C ALA A 163 -17.54 -2.64 -0.99
N ALA A 164 -16.50 -2.11 -1.63
CA ALA A 164 -16.40 -0.70 -2.03
C ALA A 164 -17.03 -0.39 -3.40
N ASN A 165 -17.38 -1.41 -4.20
CA ASN A 165 -18.01 -1.31 -5.52
C ASN A 165 -19.47 -1.79 -5.48
#